data_AF-A0A3D0X1U5-F1
#
_entry.id   AF-A0A3D0X1U5-F1
#
_cell.length_a   1.000
_cell.length_b   1.000
_cell.length_c   1.000
_cell.angle_alpha   90.00
_cell.angle_beta   90.00
_cell.angle_gamma   90.00
#
_symmetry.space_group_name_H-M   'P 1'
#
loop_
_entity.id
_entity.type
_entity.pdbx_description
1 polymer ?
#
loop_
_entity_poly.entity_id
_entity_poly.type
_entity_poly.pdbx_seq_one_letter_code
_entity_poly.pdbx_strand_id
1 'polypeptide(L)'
;MKLSKIFGQKGRGVAEYALIIAFVLGLGFILSSVGIKDSIKGVFAQAVAYLKGGAYASALATYGQISNTELKNVENGDRLSLDREALTNLGKKFLGMQKSDLKKLLNNPSDKNLAGGQGASNPFGVILLDYEVGSTGDDGKGVTTKLRYNGGSFNSEDVLEWMKGNYAPDGSHTYNKDHSTSGRYFFSNDTIDKSGAVNGTTPEGTHTATVRGRFAFDSEGRVSAVTLTMTRSINSGGWQRDVCDGLENITVNR
;
A
#
# COMPACT_ATOMS: atom_id res chain seq x y z
N MET A 1 14.84 46.06 32.83
CA MET A 1 14.14 44.76 32.95
C MET A 1 14.45 43.97 31.67
N LYS A 2 14.94 42.73 31.79
CA LYS A 2 15.64 41.99 30.72
C LYS A 2 14.67 41.46 29.64
N LEU A 3 15.03 41.64 28.35
CA LEU A 3 14.34 41.07 27.17
C LEU A 3 14.39 39.53 27.07
N SER A 4 14.97 38.85 28.06
CA SER A 4 15.29 37.42 28.01
C SER A 4 14.20 36.50 28.61
N LYS A 5 12.94 36.93 28.69
CA LYS A 5 11.90 36.16 29.41
C LYS A 5 10.54 35.98 28.70
N ILE A 6 10.44 36.22 27.39
CA ILE A 6 9.16 36.03 26.66
C ILE A 6 9.22 34.91 25.58
N PHE A 7 10.40 34.37 25.23
CA PHE A 7 10.51 33.27 24.24
C PHE A 7 10.80 31.90 24.87
N GLY A 8 10.00 31.53 25.87
CA GLY A 8 9.98 30.17 26.43
C GLY A 8 9.11 29.23 25.61
N GLN A 9 9.77 28.38 24.82
CA GLN A 9 9.40 27.01 24.43
C GLN A 9 7.94 26.73 24.00
N LYS A 10 7.69 26.75 22.67
CA LYS A 10 6.80 25.81 21.91
C LYS A 10 6.65 26.16 20.41
N GLY A 11 7.24 27.25 19.92
CA GLY A 11 7.12 27.67 18.50
C GLY A 11 8.31 27.35 17.57
N ARG A 12 9.41 26.78 18.09
CA ARG A 12 10.66 26.62 17.32
C ARG A 12 10.56 25.55 16.22
N GLY A 13 9.82 24.47 16.46
CA GLY A 13 9.65 23.40 15.48
C GLY A 13 8.90 23.85 14.23
N VAL A 14 7.77 24.55 14.37
CA VAL A 14 6.94 24.94 13.21
C VAL A 14 7.65 25.95 12.31
N ALA A 15 8.40 26.89 12.90
CA ALA A 15 9.20 27.86 12.13
C ALA A 15 10.38 27.20 11.40
N GLU A 16 11.05 26.22 12.01
CA GLU A 16 12.13 25.45 11.38
C GLU A 16 11.61 24.56 10.24
N TYR A 17 10.46 23.89 10.42
CA TYR A 17 9.80 23.13 9.34
C TYR A 17 9.29 24.02 8.21
N ALA A 18 8.74 25.20 8.51
CA ALA A 18 8.32 26.15 7.49
C ALA A 18 9.50 26.70 6.68
N LEU A 19 10.67 26.89 7.33
CA LEU A 19 11.88 27.35 6.65
C LEU A 19 12.47 26.27 5.73
N ILE A 20 12.43 25.00 6.16
CA ILE A 20 12.84 23.86 5.33
C ILE A 20 11.88 23.69 4.14
N ILE A 21 10.57 23.81 4.36
CA ILE A 21 9.56 23.76 3.29
C ILE A 21 9.77 24.90 2.30
N ALA A 22 10.00 26.13 2.78
CA ALA A 22 10.28 27.28 1.92
C ALA A 22 11.59 27.10 1.14
N PHE A 23 12.61 26.48 1.74
CA PHE A 23 13.88 26.18 1.08
C PHE A 23 13.75 25.11 -0.02
N VAL A 24 12.99 24.05 0.24
CA VAL A 24 12.73 22.97 -0.73
C VAL A 24 11.83 23.46 -1.87
N LEU A 25 10.79 24.23 -1.57
CA LEU A 25 9.93 24.85 -2.59
C LEU A 25 10.70 25.90 -3.41
N GLY A 26 11.57 26.69 -2.76
CA GLY A 26 12.44 27.66 -3.42
C GLY A 26 13.45 27.01 -4.37
N LEU A 27 14.07 25.90 -3.96
CA LEU A 27 14.92 25.10 -4.84
C LEU A 27 14.13 24.47 -6.00
N GLY A 28 12.92 23.96 -5.74
CA GLY A 28 12.05 23.42 -6.78
C GLY A 28 11.67 24.46 -7.85
N PHE A 29 11.39 25.70 -7.43
CA PHE A 29 11.07 26.79 -8.34
C PHE A 29 12.29 27.22 -9.18
N ILE A 30 13.46 27.36 -8.54
CA ILE A 30 14.72 27.68 -9.23
C ILE A 30 15.13 26.57 -10.21
N LEU A 31 14.90 25.29 -9.87
CA LEU A 31 15.27 24.15 -10.72
C LEU A 31 14.25 23.87 -11.84
N SER A 32 13.03 24.38 -11.74
CA SER A 32 12.02 24.28 -12.82
C SER A 32 12.31 25.22 -14.00
N SER A 33 13.11 26.28 -13.79
CA SER A 33 13.49 27.24 -14.84
C SER A 33 14.76 26.86 -15.61
N VAL A 34 15.57 25.96 -15.04
CA VAL A 34 16.82 25.48 -15.65
C VAL A 34 16.56 24.04 -16.06
N GLY A 35 16.33 23.78 -17.36
CA GLY A 35 15.86 22.50 -17.91
C GLY A 35 16.76 21.28 -17.64
N ILE A 36 16.86 20.85 -16.38
CA ILE A 36 17.63 19.70 -15.94
C ILE A 36 16.70 18.47 -15.93
N LYS A 37 17.14 17.48 -16.70
CA LYS A 37 16.45 16.25 -17.13
C LYS A 37 15.90 15.39 -15.99
N ASP A 38 14.96 14.51 -16.36
CA ASP A 38 14.04 13.69 -15.57
C ASP A 38 14.60 12.96 -14.33
N SER A 39 15.91 12.80 -14.20
CA SER A 39 16.58 12.31 -12.99
C SER A 39 16.31 13.18 -11.75
N ILE A 40 16.14 14.50 -11.90
CA ILE A 40 15.82 15.39 -10.75
C ILE A 40 14.33 15.30 -10.37
N LYS A 41 13.42 15.05 -11.32
CA LYS A 41 12.00 14.82 -10.99
C LYS A 41 11.84 13.57 -10.12
N GLY A 42 12.63 12.53 -10.36
CA GLY A 42 12.68 11.34 -9.51
C GLY A 42 13.14 11.64 -8.09
N VAL A 43 14.21 12.42 -7.93
CA VAL A 43 14.71 12.85 -6.61
C VAL A 43 13.73 13.77 -5.88
N PHE A 44 13.02 14.64 -6.61
CA PHE A 44 12.02 15.54 -6.03
C PHE A 44 10.74 14.78 -5.64
N ALA A 45 10.30 13.80 -6.46
CA ALA A 45 9.22 12.89 -6.10
C ALA A 45 9.59 12.02 -4.90
N GLN A 46 10.85 11.57 -4.80
CA GLN A 46 11.39 10.87 -3.62
C GLN A 46 11.41 11.77 -2.37
N ALA A 47 11.82 13.03 -2.50
CA ALA A 47 11.80 14.00 -1.39
C ALA A 47 10.37 14.37 -0.96
N VAL A 48 9.45 14.56 -1.91
CA VAL A 48 8.04 14.81 -1.63
C VAL A 48 7.35 13.57 -1.06
N ALA A 49 7.70 12.36 -1.51
CA ALA A 49 7.24 11.10 -0.93
C ALA A 49 7.80 10.89 0.47
N TYR A 50 9.04 11.27 0.74
CA TYR A 50 9.65 11.25 2.08
C TYR A 50 9.04 12.30 3.02
N LEU A 51 8.62 13.45 2.49
CA LEU A 51 7.97 14.53 3.25
C LEU A 51 6.46 14.33 3.43
N LYS A 52 5.81 13.48 2.61
CA LYS A 52 4.37 13.19 2.67
C LYS A 52 4.03 11.77 3.15
N GLY A 53 4.92 10.79 2.98
CA GLY A 53 4.65 9.37 3.21
C GLY A 53 5.80 8.67 3.95
N GLY A 54 5.44 7.61 4.68
CA GLY A 54 6.38 6.80 5.47
C GLY A 54 7.42 6.05 4.64
N ALA A 55 8.18 5.16 5.27
CA ALA A 55 9.28 4.43 4.63
C ALA A 55 8.80 3.66 3.38
N TYR A 56 7.57 3.17 3.39
CA TYR A 56 6.92 2.55 2.24
C TYR A 56 6.81 3.46 1.00
N ALA A 57 6.49 4.75 1.16
CA ALA A 57 6.36 5.68 0.02
C ALA A 57 7.71 5.90 -0.68
N SER A 58 8.80 5.97 0.08
CA SER A 58 10.16 6.00 -0.46
C SER A 58 10.51 4.68 -1.16
N ALA A 59 10.17 3.54 -0.56
CA ALA A 59 10.40 2.23 -1.14
C ALA A 59 9.68 2.03 -2.49
N LEU A 60 8.46 2.57 -2.66
CA LEU A 60 7.77 2.54 -3.96
C LEU A 60 8.57 3.22 -5.08
N ALA A 61 9.24 4.34 -4.77
CA ALA A 61 10.05 5.05 -5.76
C ALA A 61 11.36 4.32 -6.10
N THR A 62 11.88 3.50 -5.17
CA THR A 62 13.15 2.78 -5.33
C THR A 62 12.93 1.35 -5.79
N TYR A 63 12.24 0.54 -4.98
CA TYR A 63 12.01 -0.89 -5.22
C TYR A 63 10.87 -1.16 -6.21
N GLY A 64 9.98 -0.19 -6.39
CA GLY A 64 8.86 -0.28 -7.34
C GLY A 64 9.30 -0.56 -8.77
N GLN A 65 10.50 -0.13 -9.16
CA GLN A 65 10.91 -0.03 -10.56
C GLN A 65 12.03 -0.99 -10.95
N ILE A 66 12.78 -1.51 -9.98
CA ILE A 66 13.95 -2.37 -10.22
C ILE A 66 13.55 -3.82 -10.47
N SER A 67 14.46 -4.56 -11.11
CA SER A 67 14.27 -5.99 -11.42
C SER A 67 14.19 -6.85 -10.14
N ASN A 68 13.64 -8.08 -10.21
CA ASN A 68 13.72 -9.00 -9.07
C ASN A 68 15.17 -9.36 -8.74
N THR A 69 16.04 -9.50 -9.75
CA THR A 69 17.46 -9.80 -9.54
C THR A 69 18.12 -8.73 -8.69
N GLU A 70 17.83 -7.45 -8.97
CA GLU A 70 18.35 -6.34 -8.19
C GLU A 70 17.70 -6.24 -6.80
N LEU A 71 16.37 -6.39 -6.72
CA LEU A 71 15.63 -6.32 -5.46
C LEU A 71 16.03 -7.43 -4.47
N LYS A 72 16.42 -8.61 -4.97
CA LYS A 72 16.90 -9.73 -4.14
C LYS A 72 18.22 -9.44 -3.43
N ASN A 73 18.95 -8.38 -3.81
CA ASN A 73 20.11 -7.91 -3.05
C ASN A 73 19.72 -7.10 -1.79
N VAL A 74 18.44 -6.76 -1.63
CA VAL A 74 17.89 -6.17 -0.42
C VAL A 74 17.38 -7.29 0.49
N GLU A 75 17.69 -7.20 1.78
CA GLU A 75 17.27 -8.19 2.77
C GLU A 75 15.75 -8.40 2.74
N ASN A 76 15.31 -9.65 2.75
CA ASN A 76 13.87 -9.95 2.71
C ASN A 76 13.13 -9.42 3.95
N GLY A 77 13.80 -9.33 5.12
CA GLY A 77 13.22 -8.75 6.33
C GLY A 77 12.85 -7.28 6.19
N ASP A 78 13.70 -6.48 5.53
CA ASP A 78 13.42 -5.08 5.23
C ASP A 78 12.25 -4.94 4.26
N ARG A 79 12.26 -5.74 3.18
CA ARG A 79 11.18 -5.77 2.18
C ARG A 79 9.84 -6.19 2.79
N LEU A 80 9.86 -7.20 3.66
CA LEU A 80 8.68 -7.66 4.40
C LEU A 80 8.15 -6.60 5.37
N SER A 81 9.03 -5.84 6.02
CA SER A 81 8.61 -4.76 6.91
C SER A 81 7.87 -3.65 6.16
N LEU A 82 8.32 -3.33 4.94
CA LEU A 82 7.65 -2.38 4.06
C LEU A 82 6.27 -2.88 3.61
N ASP A 83 6.15 -4.17 3.27
CA ASP A 83 4.85 -4.77 2.92
C ASP A 83 3.89 -4.73 4.12
N ARG A 84 4.38 -5.01 5.33
CA ARG A 84 3.58 -4.88 6.57
C ARG A 84 3.15 -3.43 6.82
N GLU A 85 4.00 -2.45 6.52
CA GLU A 85 3.66 -1.02 6.59
C GLU A 85 2.54 -0.67 5.60
N ALA A 86 2.63 -1.14 4.35
CA ALA A 86 1.60 -0.95 3.33
C ALA A 86 0.25 -1.50 3.78
N LEU A 87 0.23 -2.73 4.30
CA LEU A 87 -0.97 -3.36 4.84
C LEU A 87 -1.51 -2.59 6.06
N THR A 88 -0.63 -2.16 6.96
CA THR A 88 -1.01 -1.35 8.13
C THR A 88 -1.69 -0.05 7.71
N ASN A 89 -1.13 0.66 6.73
CA ASN A 89 -1.70 1.91 6.22
C ASN A 89 -3.04 1.65 5.50
N LEU A 90 -3.11 0.61 4.67
CA LEU A 90 -4.38 0.20 4.06
C LEU A 90 -5.45 -0.10 5.13
N GLY A 91 -5.10 -0.82 6.20
CA GLY A 91 -6.02 -1.11 7.29
C GLY A 91 -6.52 0.14 8.01
N LYS A 92 -5.62 1.10 8.27
CA LYS A 92 -5.94 2.36 8.95
C LYS A 92 -7.00 3.18 8.21
N LYS A 93 -7.04 3.09 6.87
CA LYS A 93 -8.06 3.79 6.06
C LYS A 93 -9.49 3.44 6.49
N PHE A 94 -9.74 2.22 6.91
CA PHE A 94 -11.09 1.76 7.22
C PHE A 94 -11.51 2.04 8.67
N LEU A 95 -10.57 2.37 9.57
CA LEU A 95 -10.88 2.62 10.98
C LEU A 95 -11.88 3.77 11.13
N GLY A 96 -12.88 3.59 11.99
CA GLY A 96 -13.93 4.57 12.25
C GLY A 96 -15.02 4.68 11.17
N MET A 97 -14.84 4.03 10.01
CA MET A 97 -15.85 4.00 8.95
C MET A 97 -17.13 3.32 9.45
N GLN A 98 -18.29 3.86 9.10
CA GLN A 98 -19.55 3.21 9.43
C GLN A 98 -19.70 1.92 8.63
N LYS A 99 -20.19 0.85 9.26
CA LYS A 99 -20.40 -0.46 8.60
C LYS A 99 -21.20 -0.36 7.30
N SER A 100 -22.21 0.52 7.24
CA SER A 100 -23.00 0.76 6.02
C SER A 100 -22.15 1.27 4.85
N ASP A 101 -21.20 2.17 5.14
CA ASP A 101 -20.36 2.79 4.12
C ASP A 101 -19.23 1.85 3.70
N LEU A 102 -18.67 1.09 4.65
CA LEU A 102 -17.77 -0.02 4.35
C LEU A 102 -18.43 -1.04 3.42
N LYS A 103 -19.69 -1.40 3.68
CA LYS A 103 -20.42 -2.33 2.82
C LYS A 103 -20.58 -1.77 1.41
N LYS A 104 -20.98 -0.51 1.26
CA LYS A 104 -21.07 0.13 -0.06
C LYS A 104 -19.72 0.13 -0.78
N LEU A 105 -18.66 0.52 -0.08
CA LEU A 105 -17.29 0.57 -0.60
C LEU A 105 -16.82 -0.80 -1.11
N LEU A 106 -17.17 -1.88 -0.39
CA LEU A 106 -16.75 -3.25 -0.68
C LEU A 106 -17.79 -4.05 -1.50
N ASN A 107 -18.75 -3.38 -2.13
CA ASN A 107 -19.81 -4.02 -2.94
C ASN A 107 -20.74 -4.98 -2.17
N ASN A 108 -21.24 -4.47 -1.05
CA ASN A 108 -22.25 -5.07 -0.19
C ASN A 108 -21.98 -6.52 0.25
N PRO A 109 -20.79 -6.83 0.81
CA PRO A 109 -20.51 -8.15 1.35
C PRO A 109 -21.44 -8.47 2.53
N SER A 110 -21.72 -9.76 2.74
CA SER A 110 -22.44 -10.22 3.92
C SER A 110 -21.62 -9.96 5.19
N ASP A 111 -22.29 -9.85 6.34
CA ASP A 111 -21.63 -9.61 7.61
C ASP A 111 -20.67 -10.75 8.00
N LYS A 112 -21.02 -11.99 7.64
CA LYS A 112 -20.14 -13.16 7.78
C LYS A 112 -18.84 -12.99 6.99
N ASN A 113 -18.92 -12.46 5.76
CA ASN A 113 -17.74 -12.22 4.94
C ASN A 113 -16.89 -11.07 5.48
N LEU A 114 -17.51 -10.04 6.07
CA LEU A 114 -16.80 -8.93 6.72
C LEU A 114 -16.04 -9.38 7.98
N ALA A 115 -16.66 -10.20 8.83
CA ALA A 115 -16.02 -10.68 10.05
C ALA A 115 -14.93 -11.74 9.77
N GLY A 116 -15.11 -12.57 8.73
CA GLY A 116 -14.32 -13.80 8.55
C GLY A 116 -14.53 -14.78 9.71
N GLY A 117 -13.73 -15.84 9.77
CA GLY A 117 -13.78 -16.80 10.89
C GLY A 117 -13.50 -18.25 10.51
N GLN A 118 -13.04 -19.04 11.49
CA GLN A 118 -12.86 -20.49 11.30
C GLN A 118 -14.20 -21.17 11.00
N GLY A 119 -14.22 -22.05 9.99
CA GLY A 119 -15.43 -22.73 9.51
C GLY A 119 -16.30 -21.92 8.53
N ALA A 120 -15.94 -20.67 8.21
CA ALA A 120 -16.53 -19.96 7.09
C ALA A 120 -15.96 -20.47 5.76
N SER A 121 -16.76 -20.41 4.69
CA SER A 121 -16.27 -20.60 3.31
C SER A 121 -15.18 -19.58 2.91
N ASN A 122 -14.98 -18.54 3.73
CA ASN A 122 -13.95 -17.54 3.55
C ASN A 122 -13.33 -17.13 4.91
N PRO A 123 -12.34 -17.88 5.43
CA PRO A 123 -11.80 -17.67 6.78
C PRO A 123 -11.01 -16.36 6.93
N PHE A 124 -10.49 -15.83 5.82
CA PHE A 124 -9.66 -14.63 5.76
C PHE A 124 -10.47 -13.33 5.53
N GLY A 125 -11.80 -13.43 5.40
CA GLY A 125 -12.67 -12.29 5.17
C GLY A 125 -12.76 -11.84 3.71
N VAL A 126 -13.18 -10.61 3.48
CA VAL A 126 -13.43 -10.08 2.12
C VAL A 126 -12.11 -9.85 1.37
N ILE A 127 -12.15 -10.02 0.04
CA ILE A 127 -11.03 -9.65 -0.83
C ILE A 127 -11.04 -8.13 -0.99
N LEU A 128 -9.92 -7.48 -0.67
CA LEU A 128 -9.73 -6.05 -0.86
C LEU A 128 -9.09 -5.77 -2.22
N LEU A 129 -7.98 -6.46 -2.53
CA LEU A 129 -7.28 -6.33 -3.80
C LEU A 129 -6.59 -7.65 -4.18
N ASP A 130 -6.52 -7.90 -5.48
CA ASP A 130 -5.62 -8.88 -6.08
C ASP A 130 -4.45 -8.13 -6.73
N TYR A 131 -3.24 -8.56 -6.41
CA TYR A 131 -1.99 -8.03 -6.94
C TYR A 131 -1.35 -9.09 -7.85
N GLU A 132 -1.20 -8.75 -9.13
CA GLU A 132 -0.71 -9.65 -10.17
C GLU A 132 0.59 -9.10 -10.77
N VAL A 133 1.66 -9.90 -10.79
CA VAL A 133 2.94 -9.53 -11.38
C VAL A 133 2.96 -10.02 -12.83
N GLY A 134 2.96 -9.08 -13.78
CA GLY A 134 3.04 -9.38 -15.21
C GLY A 134 4.48 -9.58 -15.70
N SER A 135 5.41 -8.74 -15.25
CA SER A 135 6.85 -8.91 -15.45
C SER A 135 7.63 -8.46 -14.21
N THR A 136 8.71 -9.19 -13.92
CA THR A 136 9.65 -8.91 -12.83
C THR A 136 10.77 -7.95 -13.25
N GLY A 137 10.82 -7.55 -14.53
CA GLY A 137 11.89 -6.74 -15.11
C GLY A 137 13.17 -7.50 -15.45
N ASP A 138 13.31 -8.78 -15.05
CA ASP A 138 14.49 -9.60 -15.42
C ASP A 138 14.49 -10.01 -16.90
N ASP A 139 13.34 -9.89 -17.58
CA ASP A 139 13.14 -10.19 -18.99
C ASP A 139 13.47 -9.01 -19.92
N GLY A 140 13.98 -7.91 -19.36
CA GLY A 140 14.30 -6.68 -20.09
C GLY A 140 13.08 -5.82 -20.46
N LYS A 141 11.85 -6.20 -20.04
CA LYS A 141 10.60 -5.48 -20.38
C LYS A 141 10.15 -4.49 -19.31
N GLY A 142 10.96 -4.27 -18.28
CA GLY A 142 10.62 -3.46 -17.11
C GLY A 142 9.59 -4.15 -16.20
N VAL A 143 9.45 -3.65 -14.97
CA VAL A 143 8.47 -4.21 -14.01
C VAL A 143 7.07 -3.81 -14.44
N THR A 144 6.16 -4.78 -14.50
CA THR A 144 4.75 -4.52 -14.76
C THR A 144 3.88 -5.30 -13.80
N THR A 145 2.90 -4.64 -13.18
CA THR A 145 1.92 -5.30 -12.32
C THR A 145 0.52 -4.83 -12.63
N LYS A 146 -0.47 -5.57 -12.13
CA LYS A 146 -1.88 -5.24 -12.24
C LYS A 146 -2.52 -5.33 -10.86
N LEU A 147 -3.24 -4.27 -10.48
CA LEU A 147 -4.12 -4.27 -9.33
C LEU A 147 -5.56 -4.52 -9.80
N ARG A 148 -6.22 -5.52 -9.22
CA ARG A 148 -7.63 -5.86 -9.48
C ARG A 148 -8.44 -5.76 -8.20
N TYR A 149 -9.63 -5.17 -8.27
CA TYR A 149 -10.52 -5.01 -7.12
C TYR A 149 -11.75 -5.90 -7.25
N ASN A 150 -12.09 -6.61 -6.18
CA ASN A 150 -13.20 -7.57 -6.21
C ASN A 150 -14.56 -6.86 -6.04
N GLY A 151 -14.98 -6.16 -7.09
CA GLY A 151 -16.30 -5.55 -7.21
C GLY A 151 -16.51 -4.26 -6.41
N GLY A 152 -15.61 -3.91 -5.49
CA GLY A 152 -15.63 -2.66 -4.72
C GLY A 152 -15.63 -1.39 -5.58
N SER A 153 -16.01 -0.27 -4.98
CA SER A 153 -16.26 1.00 -5.67
C SER A 153 -15.07 1.98 -5.63
N PHE A 154 -13.86 1.53 -5.30
CA PHE A 154 -12.68 2.38 -5.12
C PHE A 154 -11.68 2.26 -6.28
N ASN A 155 -10.94 3.35 -6.56
CA ASN A 155 -9.91 3.39 -7.60
C ASN A 155 -8.57 2.84 -7.07
N SER A 156 -7.78 2.30 -7.99
CA SER A 156 -6.39 1.94 -7.77
C SER A 156 -5.50 3.04 -7.19
N GLU A 157 -5.67 4.28 -7.63
CA GLU A 157 -4.90 5.42 -7.11
C GLU A 157 -5.22 5.68 -5.65
N ASP A 158 -6.48 5.54 -5.26
CA ASP A 158 -6.91 5.70 -3.86
C ASP A 158 -6.27 4.64 -2.99
N VAL A 159 -6.32 3.38 -3.42
CA VAL A 159 -5.69 2.27 -2.69
C VAL A 159 -4.19 2.49 -2.57
N LEU A 160 -3.55 2.97 -3.63
CA LEU A 160 -2.14 3.29 -3.60
C LEU A 160 -1.82 4.41 -2.60
N GLU A 161 -2.61 5.49 -2.60
CA GLU A 161 -2.45 6.56 -1.62
C GLU A 161 -2.73 6.07 -0.19
N TRP A 162 -3.71 5.18 0.00
CA TRP A 162 -3.98 4.56 1.29
C TRP A 162 -2.82 3.69 1.77
N MET A 163 -2.19 2.90 0.90
CA MET A 163 -0.99 2.13 1.25
C MET A 163 0.20 3.04 1.59
N LYS A 164 0.29 4.24 0.98
CA LYS A 164 1.28 5.27 1.34
C LYS A 164 0.97 5.99 2.65
N GLY A 165 -0.21 5.78 3.22
CA GLY A 165 -0.70 6.51 4.39
C GLY A 165 -1.28 7.89 4.09
N ASN A 166 -1.49 8.20 2.81
CA ASN A 166 -2.05 9.46 2.33
C ASN A 166 -3.55 9.29 2.10
N TYR A 167 -4.37 9.66 3.08
CA TYR A 167 -5.82 9.53 2.93
C TYR A 167 -6.41 10.88 2.52
N ALA A 168 -6.89 10.98 1.27
CA ALA A 168 -7.74 12.10 0.90
C ALA A 168 -9.10 12.00 1.64
N PRO A 169 -9.64 13.12 2.14
CA PRO A 169 -11.06 13.20 2.48
C PRO A 169 -11.85 13.07 1.16
N ASP A 170 -12.65 12.01 1.09
CA ASP A 170 -13.71 11.76 0.09
C ASP A 170 -13.73 12.66 -1.16
N GLY A 171 -12.89 12.33 -2.15
CA GLY A 171 -13.07 12.85 -3.50
C GLY A 171 -14.12 12.04 -4.27
N SER A 172 -14.88 12.70 -5.14
CA SER A 172 -15.65 11.99 -6.17
C SER A 172 -14.67 11.43 -7.19
N HIS A 173 -14.59 10.11 -7.33
CA HIS A 173 -13.65 9.47 -8.24
C HIS A 173 -14.36 8.65 -9.32
N THR A 174 -13.84 8.73 -10.54
CA THR A 174 -14.26 7.93 -11.69
C THR A 174 -13.69 6.52 -11.59
N TYR A 175 -14.52 5.54 -11.97
CA TYR A 175 -14.28 4.13 -11.71
C TYR A 175 -13.33 3.50 -12.74
N ASN A 176 -12.18 3.00 -12.29
CA ASN A 176 -11.39 2.03 -13.04
C ASN A 176 -11.03 0.84 -12.14
N LYS A 177 -11.60 -0.34 -12.44
CA LYS A 177 -11.47 -1.55 -11.62
C LYS A 177 -10.13 -2.25 -11.77
N ASP A 178 -9.41 -1.94 -12.85
CA ASP A 178 -8.15 -2.56 -13.23
C ASP A 178 -7.11 -1.48 -13.52
N HIS A 179 -5.96 -1.57 -12.87
CA HIS A 179 -4.85 -0.65 -13.12
C HIS A 179 -3.57 -1.43 -13.35
N SER A 180 -3.13 -1.42 -14.61
CA SER A 180 -1.80 -1.89 -14.98
C SER A 180 -0.80 -0.76 -14.72
N THR A 181 0.30 -1.10 -14.06
CA THR A 181 1.28 -0.12 -13.61
C THR A 181 2.67 -0.55 -14.05
N SER A 182 3.50 0.45 -14.37
CA SER A 182 4.92 0.26 -14.63
C SER A 182 5.67 0.20 -13.29
N GLY A 183 5.38 -0.80 -12.46
CA GLY A 183 6.06 -0.99 -11.19
C GLY A 183 5.33 -1.90 -10.22
N ARG A 184 5.98 -2.22 -9.10
CA ARG A 184 5.47 -3.07 -8.01
C ARG A 184 5.10 -2.29 -6.76
N TYR A 185 4.23 -2.89 -5.96
CA TYR A 185 3.74 -2.32 -4.70
C TYR A 185 4.18 -3.13 -3.49
N PHE A 186 4.32 -4.45 -3.63
CA PHE A 186 4.86 -5.31 -2.59
C PHE A 186 6.26 -5.80 -2.99
N PHE A 187 7.08 -6.11 -2.00
CA PHE A 187 8.53 -6.29 -2.16
C PHE A 187 9.07 -7.61 -1.60
N SER A 188 8.36 -8.25 -0.66
CA SER A 188 8.79 -9.51 -0.06
C SER A 188 8.81 -10.66 -1.08
N ASN A 189 9.64 -11.66 -0.81
CA ASN A 189 9.81 -12.84 -1.67
C ASN A 189 8.47 -13.46 -2.14
N ASP A 190 7.51 -13.63 -1.24
CA ASP A 190 6.20 -14.25 -1.52
C ASP A 190 5.30 -13.40 -2.42
N THR A 191 5.56 -12.10 -2.52
CA THR A 191 4.70 -11.15 -3.26
C THR A 191 5.28 -10.73 -4.60
N ILE A 192 6.60 -10.87 -4.81
CA ILE A 192 7.30 -10.38 -6.01
C ILE A 192 7.56 -11.43 -7.08
N ASP A 193 7.40 -12.72 -6.78
CA ASP A 193 7.60 -13.75 -7.79
C ASP A 193 6.44 -13.72 -8.80
N LYS A 194 6.74 -13.77 -10.10
CA LYS A 194 5.72 -13.89 -11.17
C LYS A 194 4.81 -15.10 -10.99
N SER A 195 5.27 -16.08 -10.22
CA SER A 195 4.55 -17.30 -9.88
C SER A 195 3.96 -17.30 -8.46
N GLY A 196 4.05 -16.19 -7.71
CA GLY A 196 3.56 -16.10 -6.33
C GLY A 196 4.20 -17.10 -5.35
N ALA A 197 5.32 -17.72 -5.71
CA ALA A 197 5.92 -18.81 -4.98
C ALA A 197 7.24 -18.38 -4.32
N VAL A 198 7.35 -18.52 -3.01
CA VAL A 198 8.54 -19.16 -2.44
C VAL A 198 8.11 -20.37 -1.61
N ASN A 199 8.33 -21.54 -2.21
CA ASN A 199 8.55 -22.87 -1.63
C ASN A 199 8.83 -23.87 -2.77
N GLY A 200 9.88 -23.59 -3.57
CA GLY A 200 10.53 -24.60 -4.42
C GLY A 200 9.88 -25.01 -5.74
N THR A 201 8.69 -24.51 -6.11
CA THR A 201 8.04 -24.90 -7.38
C THR A 201 7.44 -23.72 -8.12
N THR A 202 7.71 -23.63 -9.43
CA THR A 202 7.08 -22.70 -10.37
C THR A 202 5.79 -23.33 -10.91
N PRO A 203 4.59 -22.84 -10.57
CA PRO A 203 3.35 -23.46 -11.06
C PRO A 203 2.89 -22.78 -12.35
N GLU A 204 2.27 -23.55 -13.24
CA GLU A 204 1.52 -23.04 -14.40
C GLU A 204 0.24 -22.32 -13.93
N GLY A 205 -0.15 -21.22 -14.60
CA GLY A 205 -1.40 -20.50 -14.34
C GLY A 205 -1.22 -19.02 -13.96
N THR A 206 -2.34 -18.35 -13.63
CA THR A 206 -2.33 -16.97 -13.12
C THR A 206 -2.12 -16.99 -11.61
N HIS A 207 -1.15 -16.20 -11.15
CA HIS A 207 -0.77 -16.06 -9.76
C HIS A 207 -1.11 -14.67 -9.26
N THR A 208 -1.77 -14.58 -8.11
CA THR A 208 -2.01 -13.30 -7.45
C THR A 208 -1.63 -13.37 -5.98
N ALA A 209 -1.08 -12.28 -5.46
CA ALA A 209 -1.08 -12.04 -4.02
C ALA A 209 -2.35 -11.24 -3.69
N THR A 210 -3.25 -11.85 -2.93
CA THR A 210 -4.56 -11.29 -2.59
C THR A 210 -4.52 -10.70 -1.19
N VAL A 211 -4.81 -9.40 -1.04
CA VAL A 211 -5.04 -8.81 0.29
C VAL A 211 -6.48 -9.06 0.71
N ARG A 212 -6.64 -9.66 1.89
CA ARG A 212 -7.93 -9.95 2.49
C ARG A 212 -8.09 -9.21 3.81
N GLY A 213 -9.32 -8.82 4.12
CA GLY A 213 -9.64 -8.05 5.31
C GLY A 213 -10.77 -8.64 6.14
N ARG A 214 -10.56 -8.68 7.45
CA ARG A 214 -11.58 -8.91 8.47
C ARG A 214 -11.81 -7.65 9.28
N PHE A 215 -13.07 -7.37 9.57
CA PHE A 215 -13.49 -6.13 10.23
C PHE A 215 -14.21 -6.45 11.53
N ALA A 216 -13.77 -5.82 12.62
CA ALA A 216 -14.52 -5.75 13.86
C ALA A 216 -15.20 -4.38 13.97
N PHE A 217 -16.34 -4.36 14.65
CA PHE A 217 -17.14 -3.15 14.83
C PHE A 217 -17.31 -2.83 16.32
N ASP A 218 -17.33 -1.54 16.66
CA ASP A 218 -17.73 -1.08 17.99
C ASP A 218 -19.26 -1.12 18.17
N SER A 219 -19.73 -0.71 19.36
CA SER A 219 -21.16 -0.64 19.68
C SER A 219 -21.95 0.34 18.83
N GLU A 220 -21.28 1.31 18.19
CA GLU A 220 -21.90 2.28 17.25
C GLU A 220 -21.93 1.74 15.82
N GLY A 221 -21.39 0.54 15.58
CA GLY A 221 -21.29 -0.05 14.24
C GLY A 221 -20.19 0.57 13.38
N ARG A 222 -19.20 1.23 13.98
CA ARG A 222 -18.00 1.74 13.30
C ARG A 222 -16.90 0.70 13.34
N VAL A 223 -16.05 0.68 12.32
CA VAL A 223 -14.89 -0.22 12.29
C VAL A 223 -13.94 0.12 13.45
N SER A 224 -13.78 -0.82 14.38
CA SER A 224 -12.91 -0.70 15.56
C SER A 224 -11.56 -1.39 15.36
N ALA A 225 -11.54 -2.45 14.55
CA ALA A 225 -10.32 -3.14 14.15
C ALA A 225 -10.42 -3.67 12.72
N VAL A 226 -9.27 -3.70 12.05
CA VAL A 226 -9.09 -4.33 10.75
C VAL A 226 -7.95 -5.31 10.87
N THR A 227 -8.18 -6.56 10.49
CA THR A 227 -7.13 -7.57 10.38
C THR A 227 -6.93 -7.92 8.92
N LEU A 228 -5.76 -7.60 8.40
CA LEU A 228 -5.38 -7.93 7.03
C LEU A 228 -4.54 -9.20 6.97
N THR A 229 -4.70 -9.94 5.88
CA THR A 229 -3.87 -11.11 5.57
C THR A 229 -3.64 -11.13 4.08
N MET A 230 -2.37 -11.28 3.67
CA MET A 230 -2.05 -11.52 2.27
C MET A 230 -2.00 -13.02 2.01
N THR A 231 -2.71 -13.47 0.98
CA THR A 231 -2.73 -14.87 0.55
C THR A 231 -2.22 -14.99 -0.87
N ARG A 232 -1.31 -15.91 -1.14
CA ARG A 232 -0.98 -16.34 -2.50
C ARG A 232 -2.15 -17.15 -3.06
N SER A 233 -2.60 -16.81 -4.26
CA SER A 233 -3.71 -17.47 -4.95
C SER A 233 -3.24 -18.01 -6.29
N ILE A 234 -3.44 -19.31 -6.51
CA ILE A 234 -3.11 -19.99 -7.77
C ILE A 234 -4.41 -20.48 -8.39
N ASN A 235 -4.60 -20.24 -9.69
CA ASN A 235 -5.71 -20.83 -10.45
C ASN A 235 -5.20 -21.86 -11.48
N SER A 236 -5.24 -23.13 -11.10
CA SER A 236 -4.83 -24.27 -11.93
C SER A 236 -5.96 -25.31 -12.02
N GLY A 237 -7.15 -24.90 -12.48
CA GLY A 237 -8.37 -25.72 -12.46
C GLY A 237 -9.19 -25.58 -11.17
N GLY A 238 -8.81 -24.63 -10.32
CA GLY A 238 -9.43 -24.29 -9.03
C GLY A 238 -8.54 -23.32 -8.26
N TRP A 239 -9.13 -22.50 -7.38
CA TRP A 239 -8.37 -21.54 -6.58
C TRP A 239 -7.74 -22.19 -5.34
N GLN A 240 -6.42 -22.37 -5.36
CA GLN A 240 -5.63 -22.72 -4.17
C GLN A 240 -5.15 -21.45 -3.48
N ARG A 241 -5.14 -21.44 -2.14
CA ARG A 241 -4.80 -20.24 -1.36
C ARG A 241 -3.98 -20.60 -0.14
N ASP A 242 -2.77 -20.04 -0.08
CA ASP A 242 -1.89 -20.14 1.09
C ASP A 242 -1.58 -18.75 1.61
N VAL A 243 -1.22 -18.65 2.89
CA VAL A 243 -0.84 -17.37 3.48
C VAL A 243 0.58 -17.01 3.02
N CYS A 244 0.84 -15.73 2.74
CA CYS A 244 2.18 -15.23 2.47
C CYS A 244 2.94 -15.12 3.79
N ASP A 245 4.17 -15.64 3.83
CA ASP A 245 4.96 -15.72 5.06
C ASP A 245 5.24 -14.33 5.65
N GLY A 246 4.85 -14.12 6.91
CA GLY A 246 5.05 -12.85 7.61
C GLY A 246 4.04 -11.75 7.25
N LEU A 247 3.02 -12.05 6.44
CA LEU A 247 1.92 -11.15 6.07
C LEU A 247 0.55 -11.66 6.55
N GLU A 248 0.55 -12.47 7.61
CA GLU A 248 -0.61 -12.95 8.32
C GLU A 248 -1.06 -12.01 9.43
N ASN A 249 -2.38 -11.91 9.61
CA ASN A 249 -3.01 -11.27 10.78
C ASN A 249 -2.44 -9.90 11.16
N ILE A 250 -2.19 -9.04 10.18
CA ILE A 250 -1.78 -7.65 10.40
C ILE A 250 -2.99 -6.88 10.93
N THR A 251 -3.07 -6.74 12.25
CA THR A 251 -4.20 -6.07 12.92
C THR A 251 -3.87 -4.62 13.23
N VAL A 252 -4.77 -3.73 12.82
CA VAL A 252 -4.81 -2.33 13.24
C VAL A 252 -6.09 -2.07 14.02
N ASN A 253 -5.96 -1.29 15.09
CA ASN A 253 -7.06 -0.94 15.97
C ASN A 253 -7.19 0.59 16.05
N ARG A 254 -8.41 1.05 16.31
CA ARG A 254 -8.72 2.45 16.62
C ARG A 254 -8.20 2.85 18.00
#